data_AF-A0A7V4MG41-F1
#
_entry.id   AF-A0A7V4MG41-F1
#
_cell.length_a   1.000
_cell.length_b   1.000
_cell.length_c   1.000
_cell.angle_alpha   90.00
_cell.angle_beta   90.00
_cell.angle_gamma   90.00
#
_symmetry.space_group_name_H-M   'P 1'
#
loop_
_entity.id
_entity.type
_entity.pdbx_description
1 polymer ?
#
loop_
_entity_poly.entity_id
_entity_poly.type
_entity_poly.pdbx_seq_one_letter_code
_entity_poly.pdbx_strand_id
1 'polypeptide(L)'
;MSQDPVEQSLRETLWRRPLTAEETARLTAWLAAHPEARADWTAEAALSQAFARLPAPPVPSNFAARVMQAIEREDLAAARARLKTGQLGWLRSWVWVPRAAAAAVLLLAGALAWQHGQRVRETRALEKFVAASEATPLPPPEAFAEFDTIMRIMPGPTADVALLTLLK
;
A
#
# COMPACT_ATOMS: atom_id res chain seq x y z
N MET A 1 6.71 -33.92 -9.66
CA MET A 1 5.48 -34.73 -9.55
C MET A 1 4.45 -34.07 -10.44
N SER A 2 4.42 -34.43 -11.72
CA SER A 2 3.39 -33.93 -12.63
C SER A 2 2.10 -34.65 -12.28
N GLN A 3 1.19 -33.97 -11.58
CA GLN A 3 -0.11 -34.53 -11.23
C GLN A 3 -0.93 -34.64 -12.53
N ASP A 4 -1.13 -35.86 -13.01
CA ASP A 4 -1.99 -36.10 -14.17
C ASP A 4 -3.45 -35.81 -13.76
N PRO A 5 -4.19 -34.96 -14.50
CA PRO A 5 -5.58 -34.66 -14.18
C PRO A 5 -6.48 -35.91 -14.12
N VAL A 6 -6.15 -36.96 -14.90
CA VAL A 6 -6.91 -38.21 -14.88
C VAL A 6 -6.75 -38.92 -13.54
N GLU A 7 -5.53 -39.03 -13.04
CA GLU A 7 -5.22 -39.63 -11.74
C GLU A 7 -5.91 -38.87 -10.61
N GLN A 8 -5.78 -37.53 -10.58
CA GLN A 8 -6.38 -36.70 -9.55
C GLN A 8 -7.90 -36.89 -9.49
N SER A 9 -8.57 -36.90 -10.64
CA SER A 9 -10.03 -37.08 -10.69
C SER A 9 -10.49 -38.45 -10.17
N LEU A 10 -9.72 -39.51 -10.45
CA LEU A 10 -10.00 -40.86 -9.96
C LEU A 10 -9.77 -40.96 -8.44
N ARG A 11 -8.72 -40.32 -7.91
CA ARG A 11 -8.47 -40.23 -6.46
C ARG A 11 -9.57 -39.48 -5.72
N GLU A 12 -9.97 -38.31 -6.23
CA GLU A 12 -11.06 -37.52 -5.62
C GLU A 12 -12.39 -38.27 -5.63
N THR A 13 -12.65 -39.05 -6.68
CA THR A 13 -13.85 -39.89 -6.75
C THR A 13 -13.79 -40.98 -5.69
N LEU A 14 -12.66 -41.67 -5.55
CA LEU A 14 -12.45 -42.75 -4.59
C LEU A 14 -12.66 -42.30 -3.13
N TRP A 15 -12.29 -41.05 -2.79
CA TRP A 15 -12.52 -40.50 -1.45
C TRP A 15 -14.00 -40.24 -1.13
N ARG A 16 -14.81 -39.96 -2.16
CA ARG A 16 -16.24 -39.65 -2.00
C ARG A 16 -17.10 -40.92 -2.08
N ARG A 17 -16.74 -41.84 -2.98
CA ARG A 17 -17.49 -43.06 -3.27
C ARG A 17 -16.60 -44.13 -3.89
N PRO A 18 -16.99 -45.42 -3.83
CA PRO A 18 -16.32 -46.45 -4.62
C PRO A 18 -16.37 -46.13 -6.13
N LEU A 19 -15.28 -46.47 -6.83
CA LEU A 19 -15.15 -46.36 -8.29
C LEU A 19 -16.13 -47.31 -9.00
N THR A 20 -16.71 -46.88 -10.11
CA THR A 20 -17.52 -47.75 -10.98
C THR A 20 -16.63 -48.69 -11.79
N ALA A 21 -17.25 -49.68 -12.46
CA ALA A 21 -16.53 -50.61 -13.32
C ALA A 21 -15.79 -49.88 -14.47
N GLU A 22 -16.39 -48.84 -15.06
CA GLU A 22 -15.79 -48.04 -16.12
C GLU A 22 -14.57 -47.23 -15.63
N GLU A 23 -14.69 -46.62 -14.45
CA GLU A 23 -13.61 -45.85 -13.83
C GLU A 23 -12.45 -46.78 -13.43
N THR A 24 -12.75 -48.00 -12.98
CA THR A 24 -11.75 -49.03 -12.65
C THR A 24 -11.00 -49.49 -13.90
N ALA A 25 -11.68 -49.65 -15.03
CA ALA A 25 -11.05 -49.97 -16.31
C ALA A 25 -10.12 -48.81 -16.76
N ARG A 26 -10.58 -47.56 -16.62
CA ARG A 26 -9.79 -46.37 -16.93
C ARG A 26 -8.53 -46.26 -16.06
N LEU A 27 -8.66 -46.51 -14.76
CA LEU A 27 -7.55 -46.56 -13.82
C LEU A 27 -6.55 -47.66 -14.20
N THR A 28 -7.03 -48.85 -14.55
CA THR A 28 -6.17 -49.97 -14.94
C THR A 28 -5.39 -49.65 -16.21
N ALA A 29 -6.04 -49.04 -17.20
CA ALA A 29 -5.37 -48.57 -18.42
C ALA A 29 -4.32 -47.49 -18.13
N TRP A 30 -4.62 -46.55 -17.22
CA TRP A 30 -3.67 -45.52 -16.82
C TRP A 30 -2.46 -46.09 -16.07
N LEU A 31 -2.67 -47.04 -15.13
CA LEU A 31 -1.60 -47.73 -14.41
C LEU A 31 -0.75 -48.64 -15.30
N ALA A 32 -1.31 -49.14 -16.41
CA ALA A 32 -0.55 -49.86 -17.41
C ALA A 32 0.40 -48.93 -18.19
N ALA A 33 0.01 -47.65 -18.37
CA ALA A 33 0.83 -46.64 -19.02
C ALA A 33 1.87 -46.00 -18.08
N HIS A 34 1.60 -45.99 -16.76
CA HIS A 34 2.45 -45.39 -15.72
C HIS A 34 2.80 -46.41 -14.62
N PRO A 35 3.69 -47.38 -14.89
CA PRO A 35 4.06 -48.42 -13.93
C PRO A 35 4.67 -47.86 -12.64
N GLU A 36 5.32 -46.69 -12.68
CA GLU A 36 5.87 -45.98 -11.54
C GLU A 36 4.80 -45.59 -10.50
N ALA A 37 3.57 -45.28 -10.93
CA ALA A 37 2.48 -44.89 -10.05
C ALA A 37 1.76 -46.07 -9.39
N ARG A 38 2.06 -47.31 -9.83
CA ARG A 38 1.40 -48.52 -9.34
C ARG A 38 1.66 -48.79 -7.86
N ALA A 39 2.89 -48.57 -7.41
CA ALA A 39 3.26 -48.76 -6.01
C ALA A 39 2.46 -47.81 -5.10
N ASP A 40 2.46 -46.52 -5.41
CA ASP A 40 1.73 -45.50 -4.67
C ASP A 40 0.23 -45.78 -4.64
N TRP A 41 -0.34 -46.14 -5.80
CA TRP A 41 -1.75 -46.49 -5.90
C TRP A 41 -2.13 -47.71 -5.05
N THR A 42 -1.31 -48.76 -5.07
CA THR A 42 -1.55 -49.96 -4.25
C THR A 42 -1.47 -49.67 -2.75
N ALA A 43 -0.55 -48.81 -2.33
CA ALA A 43 -0.43 -48.39 -0.93
C ALA A 43 -1.66 -47.60 -0.46
N GLU A 44 -2.14 -46.66 -1.28
CA GLU A 44 -3.34 -45.87 -0.96
C GLU A 44 -4.61 -46.73 -0.94
N ALA A 45 -4.75 -47.67 -1.87
CA ALA A 45 -5.87 -48.61 -1.89
C ALA A 45 -5.88 -49.51 -0.63
N ALA A 46 -4.71 -50.00 -0.20
CA ALA A 46 -4.57 -50.78 1.02
C ALA A 46 -4.93 -49.96 2.28
N LEU A 47 -4.49 -48.70 2.34
CA LEU A 47 -4.83 -47.77 3.41
C LEU A 47 -6.34 -47.50 3.48
N SER A 48 -6.96 -47.22 2.33
CA SER A 48 -8.42 -46.98 2.24
C SER A 48 -9.21 -48.21 2.71
N GLN A 49 -8.76 -49.41 2.34
CA GLN A 49 -9.38 -50.65 2.80
C GLN A 49 -9.20 -50.86 4.31
N ALA A 50 -8.04 -50.48 4.87
CA ALA A 50 -7.81 -50.51 6.31
C ALA A 50 -8.74 -49.55 7.05
N PHE A 51 -8.93 -48.33 6.55
CA PHE A 51 -9.90 -47.37 7.10
C PHE A 51 -11.34 -47.87 7.04
N ALA A 52 -11.74 -48.51 5.94
CA ALA A 52 -13.09 -49.07 5.79
C ALA A 52 -13.40 -50.19 6.81
N ARG A 53 -12.37 -50.82 7.38
CA ARG A 53 -12.53 -51.85 8.44
C ARG A 53 -12.62 -51.26 9.84
N LEU A 54 -12.33 -49.98 10.03
CA LEU A 54 -12.43 -49.36 11.35
C LEU A 54 -13.89 -49.21 11.75
N PRO A 55 -14.22 -49.47 13.03
CA PRO A 55 -15.56 -49.21 13.53
C PRO A 55 -15.86 -47.71 13.44
N ALA A 56 -17.10 -47.37 13.07
CA ALA A 56 -17.54 -45.99 13.12
C ALA A 56 -17.39 -45.46 14.56
N PRO A 57 -16.75 -44.29 14.76
CA PRO A 57 -16.60 -43.75 16.10
C PRO A 57 -17.99 -43.42 16.67
N PRO A 58 -18.25 -43.71 17.96
CA PRO A 58 -19.51 -43.34 18.57
C PRO A 58 -19.64 -41.82 18.57
N VAL A 59 -20.66 -41.30 17.87
CA VAL A 59 -20.98 -39.87 17.87
C VAL A 59 -21.75 -39.56 19.16
N PRO A 60 -21.27 -38.62 20.00
CA PRO A 60 -21.99 -38.28 21.22
C PRO A 60 -23.32 -37.60 20.87
N SER A 61 -24.37 -37.88 21.66
CA SER A 61 -25.71 -37.32 21.44
C SER A 61 -25.77 -35.79 21.50
N ASN A 62 -24.78 -35.16 22.13
CA ASN A 62 -24.64 -33.71 22.25
C ASN A 62 -23.67 -33.09 21.22
N PHE A 63 -23.26 -33.83 20.19
CA PHE A 63 -22.29 -33.37 19.19
C PHE A 63 -22.69 -32.00 18.60
N ALA A 64 -23.93 -31.88 18.11
CA ALA A 64 -24.42 -30.64 17.52
C ALA A 64 -24.38 -29.46 18.52
N ALA A 65 -24.75 -29.70 19.78
CA ALA A 65 -24.69 -28.69 20.83
C ALA A 65 -23.26 -28.23 21.09
N ARG A 66 -22.28 -29.16 21.12
CA ARG A 66 -20.87 -28.83 21.30
C ARG A 66 -20.31 -28.03 20.12
N VAL A 67 -20.73 -28.35 18.89
CA VAL A 67 -20.34 -27.60 17.68
C VAL A 67 -20.88 -26.18 17.74
N MET A 68 -22.18 -25.99 18.03
CA MET A 68 -22.77 -24.65 18.15
C MET A 68 -22.09 -23.82 19.24
N GLN A 69 -21.82 -24.42 20.40
CA GLN A 69 -21.08 -23.74 21.48
C GLN A 69 -19.65 -23.36 21.07
N ALA A 70 -18.98 -24.18 20.25
CA ALA A 70 -17.63 -23.87 19.78
C ALA A 70 -17.65 -22.66 18.82
N ILE A 71 -18.61 -22.63 17.89
CA ILE A 71 -18.82 -21.52 16.96
C ILE A 71 -19.13 -20.23 17.73
N GLU A 72 -20.09 -20.28 18.65
CA GLU A 72 -20.46 -19.11 19.48
C GLU A 72 -19.28 -18.56 20.27
N ARG A 73 -18.43 -19.44 20.82
CA ARG A 73 -17.22 -19.01 21.55
C ARG A 73 -16.23 -18.30 20.65
N GLU A 74 -16.05 -18.77 19.42
CA GLU A 74 -15.16 -18.14 18.44
C GLU A 74 -15.69 -16.76 18.02
N ASP A 75 -16.99 -16.65 17.74
CA ASP A 75 -17.65 -15.39 17.41
C ASP A 75 -17.53 -14.37 18.55
N LEU A 76 -17.78 -14.79 19.79
CA LEU A 76 -17.62 -13.95 20.97
C LEU A 76 -16.17 -13.53 21.20
N ALA A 77 -15.20 -14.42 20.94
CA ALA A 77 -13.78 -14.09 21.02
C ALA A 77 -13.38 -13.06 19.96
N ALA A 78 -13.84 -13.22 18.72
CA ALA A 78 -13.61 -12.28 17.63
C ALA A 78 -14.24 -10.91 17.91
N ALA A 79 -15.46 -10.87 18.44
CA ALA A 79 -16.14 -9.63 18.83
C ALA A 79 -15.36 -8.88 19.93
N ARG A 80 -14.90 -9.59 20.96
CA ARG A 80 -14.09 -9.00 22.05
C ARG A 80 -12.75 -8.47 21.55
N ALA A 81 -12.10 -9.17 20.62
CA ALA A 81 -10.84 -8.72 20.03
C ALA A 81 -11.01 -7.38 19.28
N ARG A 82 -12.09 -7.22 18.50
CA ARG A 82 -12.39 -5.97 17.78
C ARG A 82 -12.60 -4.78 18.72
N LEU A 83 -13.35 -4.99 19.82
CA LEU A 83 -13.58 -3.94 20.82
C LEU A 83 -12.29 -3.50 21.51
N LYS A 84 -11.41 -4.44 21.87
CA LYS A 84 -10.12 -4.13 22.50
C LYS A 84 -9.22 -3.32 21.58
N THR A 85 -9.16 -3.65 20.29
CA THR A 85 -8.32 -2.92 19.31
C THR A 85 -8.83 -1.49 19.10
N GLY A 86 -10.15 -1.29 19.04
CA GLY A 86 -10.75 0.04 18.89
C GLY A 86 -10.53 0.94 20.11
N GLN A 87 -10.68 0.40 21.33
CA GLN A 87 -10.41 1.14 22.56
C GLN A 87 -8.93 1.52 22.70
N LEU A 88 -8.00 0.60 22.42
CA LEU A 88 -6.57 0.90 22.51
C LEU A 88 -6.13 1.91 21.45
N GLY A 89 -6.72 1.86 20.25
CA GLY A 89 -6.48 2.83 19.18
C GLY A 89 -6.91 4.25 19.56
N TRP A 90 -8.08 4.40 20.18
CA TRP A 90 -8.60 5.70 20.61
C TRP A 90 -7.76 6.35 21.72
N LEU A 91 -7.41 5.59 22.78
CA LEU A 91 -6.52 6.08 23.83
C LEU A 91 -5.13 6.43 23.28
N ARG A 92 -4.59 5.62 22.37
CA ARG A 92 -3.28 5.89 21.76
C ARG A 92 -3.32 7.19 20.96
N SER A 93 -4.35 7.41 20.15
CA SER A 93 -4.50 8.65 19.38
C SER A 93 -4.52 9.90 20.26
N TRP A 94 -5.18 9.86 21.43
CA TRP A 94 -5.26 11.01 22.33
C TRP A 94 -3.89 11.47 22.88
N VAL A 95 -2.92 10.55 22.98
CA VAL A 95 -1.54 10.86 23.42
C VAL A 95 -0.74 11.60 22.34
N TRP A 96 -1.03 11.37 21.05
CA TRP A 96 -0.28 11.96 19.94
C TRP A 96 -0.85 13.31 19.45
N VAL A 97 -2.15 13.56 19.68
CA VAL A 97 -2.79 14.85 19.38
C VAL A 97 -2.04 16.06 19.94
N PRO A 98 -1.64 16.12 21.23
CA PRO A 98 -0.95 17.29 21.75
C PRO A 98 0.45 17.47 21.15
N ARG A 99 1.16 16.38 20.82
CA ARG A 99 2.49 16.46 20.18
C ARG A 99 2.40 16.97 18.75
N ALA A 100 1.40 16.51 18.00
CA ALA A 100 1.14 16.99 16.64
C ALA A 100 0.73 18.47 16.63
N ALA A 101 -0.12 18.89 17.58
CA ALA A 101 -0.51 20.28 17.74
C ALA A 101 0.69 21.19 18.05
N ALA A 102 1.56 20.78 18.99
CA ALA A 102 2.78 21.53 19.30
C ALA A 102 3.72 21.65 18.10
N ALA A 103 3.91 20.57 17.33
CA ALA A 103 4.72 20.59 16.12
C ALA A 103 4.15 21.54 15.06
N ALA A 104 2.82 21.54 14.86
CA ALA A 104 2.16 22.46 13.93
C ALA A 104 2.33 23.93 14.35
N VAL A 105 2.23 24.23 15.65
CA VAL A 105 2.46 25.58 16.18
C VAL A 105 3.91 26.02 15.94
N LEU A 106 4.89 25.15 16.18
CA LEU A 106 6.30 25.46 15.92
C LEU A 106 6.59 25.71 14.44
N LEU A 107 5.98 24.92 13.54
CA LEU A 107 6.12 25.12 12.10
C LEU A 107 5.50 26.44 11.64
N LEU A 108 4.31 26.79 12.15
CA LEU A 108 3.66 28.07 11.86
C LEU A 108 4.49 29.26 12.38
N ALA A 109 5.00 29.17 13.60
CA ALA A 109 5.85 30.21 14.18
C ALA A 109 7.14 30.40 13.37
N GLY A 110 7.79 29.30 12.94
CA GLY A 110 8.96 29.34 12.08
C GLY A 110 8.68 29.96 10.71
N ALA A 111 7.55 29.61 10.08
CA ALA A 111 7.15 30.18 8.80
C ALA A 111 6.89 31.69 8.89
N LEU A 112 6.22 32.14 9.95
CA LEU A 112 5.97 33.57 10.19
C LEU A 112 7.28 34.33 10.45
N ALA A 113 8.19 33.76 11.23
CA ALA A 113 9.51 34.37 11.48
C ALA A 113 10.31 34.51 10.18
N TRP A 114 10.25 33.52 9.29
CA TRP A 114 10.91 33.57 7.99
C TRP A 114 10.31 34.66 7.09
N GLN A 115 8.97 34.76 7.04
CA GLN A 115 8.26 35.77 6.25
C GLN A 115 8.58 37.20 6.74
N HIS A 116 8.65 37.41 8.05
CA HIS A 116 9.03 38.70 8.63
C HIS A 116 10.50 39.05 8.36
N GLY A 117 11.41 38.07 8.42
CA GLY A 117 12.83 38.27 8.13
C GLY A 117 13.11 38.65 6.67
N GLN A 118 12.34 38.11 5.72
CA GLN A 118 12.45 38.49 4.30
C GLN A 118 12.10 39.97 4.07
N ARG A 119 11.03 40.48 4.71
CA ARG A 119 10.63 41.89 4.61
C ARG A 119 11.69 42.87 5.14
N VAL A 120 12.49 42.46 6.13
CA VAL A 120 13.59 43.27 6.69
C VAL A 120 14.88 43.16 5.84
N ARG A 121 15.02 42.12 5.02
CA ARG A 121 16.19 41.98 4.13
C ARG A 121 16.13 42.93 2.93
N GLU A 122 14.93 43.25 2.44
CA GLU A 122 14.75 44.24 1.37
C GLU A 122 15.23 45.64 1.76
N THR A 123 15.00 46.06 3.01
CA THR A 123 15.45 47.38 3.49
C THR A 123 16.98 47.48 3.60
N ARG A 124 17.64 46.40 4.00
CA ARG A 124 19.12 46.33 4.04
C ARG A 124 19.78 46.21 2.67
N ALA A 125 19.06 45.73 1.66
CA ALA A 125 19.55 45.72 0.28
C ALA A 125 19.55 47.15 -0.28
N LEU A 126 18.51 47.93 0.00
CA LEU A 126 18.40 49.32 -0.44
C LEU A 126 19.49 50.23 0.15
N GLU A 127 19.84 50.07 1.44
CA GLU A 127 20.97 50.82 2.03
C GLU A 127 22.30 50.55 1.32
N LYS A 128 22.55 49.29 0.92
CA LYS A 128 23.77 48.91 0.19
C LYS A 128 23.78 49.44 -1.24
N PHE A 129 22.62 49.50 -1.89
CA PHE A 129 22.46 50.12 -3.20
C PHE A 129 22.63 51.65 -3.15
N VAL A 130 22.14 52.31 -2.10
CA VAL A 130 22.34 53.76 -1.90
C VAL A 130 23.81 54.09 -1.63
N ALA A 131 24.48 53.32 -0.77
CA ALA A 131 25.91 53.50 -0.49
C ALA A 131 26.80 53.23 -1.73
N ALA A 132 26.42 52.27 -2.58
CA ALA A 132 27.13 52.01 -3.84
C ALA A 132 26.85 53.07 -4.92
N SER A 133 25.66 53.70 -4.89
CA SER A 133 25.27 54.79 -5.79
C SER A 133 26.01 56.09 -5.48
N GLU A 134 26.26 56.41 -4.20
CA GLU A 134 27.05 57.59 -3.82
C GLU A 134 28.55 57.47 -4.13
N ALA A 135 29.09 56.24 -4.21
CA ALA A 135 30.51 56.01 -4.46
C ALA A 135 30.90 56.05 -5.95
N THR A 136 29.95 56.19 -6.87
CA THR A 136 30.20 56.18 -8.32
C THR A 136 29.76 57.52 -8.93
N PRO A 137 30.67 58.35 -9.46
CA PRO A 137 30.26 59.56 -10.17
C PRO A 137 29.36 59.18 -11.35
N LEU A 138 28.21 59.88 -11.50
CA LEU A 138 27.32 59.69 -12.64
C LEU A 138 28.15 59.79 -13.94
N PRO A 139 28.06 58.82 -14.85
CA PRO A 139 28.73 58.92 -16.14
C PRO A 139 28.20 60.16 -16.87
N PRO A 140 29.07 60.89 -17.60
CA PRO A 140 28.68 62.10 -18.32
C PRO A 140 27.51 61.80 -19.29
N PRO A 141 26.61 62.77 -19.53
CA PRO A 141 25.38 62.57 -20.30
C PRO A 141 25.60 62.02 -21.71
N GLU A 142 26.80 62.15 -22.27
CA GLU A 142 27.21 61.55 -23.54
C GLU A 142 27.22 60.02 -23.52
N ALA A 143 27.45 59.38 -22.37
CA ALA A 143 27.43 57.92 -22.26
C ALA A 143 26.02 57.32 -22.45
N PHE A 144 24.96 58.10 -22.23
CA PHE A 144 23.58 57.68 -22.44
C PHE A 144 23.12 57.85 -23.90
N ALA A 145 23.83 58.66 -24.71
CA ALA A 145 23.51 58.85 -26.12
C ALA A 145 23.72 57.56 -26.94
N GLU A 146 24.70 56.74 -26.56
CA GLU A 146 24.96 55.45 -27.20
C GLU A 146 23.88 54.42 -26.85
N PHE A 147 23.33 54.50 -25.63
CA PHE A 147 22.22 53.67 -25.18
C PHE A 147 20.91 54.02 -25.91
N ASP A 148 20.60 55.30 -26.10
CA ASP A 148 19.45 55.76 -26.91
C ASP A 148 19.59 55.30 -28.37
N THR A 149 20.82 55.32 -28.91
CA THR A 149 21.10 54.84 -30.26
C THR A 149 20.85 53.33 -30.38
N ILE A 150 21.29 52.53 -29.40
CA ILE A 150 21.07 51.09 -29.35
C ILE A 150 19.56 50.77 -29.18
N MET A 151 18.85 51.49 -28.30
CA MET A 151 17.41 51.34 -28.09
C MET A 151 16.58 51.70 -29.33
N ARG A 152 17.08 52.62 -30.16
CA ARG A 152 16.41 52.99 -31.42
C ARG A 152 16.67 52.01 -32.56
N ILE A 153 17.78 51.26 -32.52
CA ILE A 153 18.13 50.24 -33.53
C ILE A 153 17.49 48.88 -33.21
N MET A 154 17.30 48.56 -31.93
CA MET A 154 16.58 47.36 -31.49
C MET A 154 15.40 47.71 -30.59
N PRO A 155 14.15 47.68 -31.08
CA PRO A 155 13.00 47.63 -30.19
C PRO A 155 13.00 46.27 -29.50
N GLY A 156 13.58 46.22 -28.29
CA GLY A 156 13.42 45.08 -27.38
C GLY A 156 11.95 44.91 -26.99
N PRO A 157 11.50 43.69 -26.65
CA PRO A 157 10.10 43.42 -26.38
C PRO A 157 9.61 44.27 -25.22
N THR A 158 8.61 45.11 -25.47
CA THR A 158 7.92 45.89 -24.45
C THR A 158 7.34 44.94 -23.41
N ALA A 159 7.61 45.22 -22.12
CA ALA A 159 7.12 44.41 -21.01
C ALA A 159 5.62 44.14 -21.16
N ASP A 160 5.25 42.86 -21.22
CA ASP A 160 3.88 42.45 -21.49
C ASP A 160 3.04 42.63 -20.23
N VAL A 161 2.37 43.77 -20.14
CA VAL A 161 1.64 44.24 -18.97
C VAL A 161 0.52 43.24 -18.57
N ALA A 162 0.08 42.42 -19.53
CA ALA A 162 -0.89 41.35 -19.33
C ALA A 162 -0.34 40.17 -18.49
N LEU A 163 0.97 39.93 -18.49
CA LEU A 163 1.58 38.90 -17.62
C LEU A 163 1.70 39.37 -16.17
N LEU A 164 1.85 40.69 -15.94
CA LEU A 164 1.94 41.27 -14.60
C LEU A 164 0.60 41.24 -13.85
N THR A 165 -0.53 41.26 -14.57
CA THR A 165 -1.86 41.18 -13.95
C THR A 165 -2.24 39.76 -13.53
N LEU A 166 -1.60 38.74 -14.09
CA LEU A 166 -1.80 37.33 -13.73
C LEU A 166 -1.04 36.90 -12.47
N LEU A 167 -0.11 37.72 -11.97
CA LEU A 167 0.76 37.41 -10.83
C LEU A 167 0.24 38.00 -9.50
N LYS A 168 -1.06 38.32 -9.45
CA LYS A 168 -1.77 38.86 -8.29
C LYS A 168 -2.80 37.87 -7.77
#